data_AF-A0A0A6NZS6-F1
#
_entry.id   AF-A0A0A6NZS6-F1
#
_cell.length_a   1.000
_cell.length_b   1.000
_cell.length_c   1.000
_cell.angle_alpha   90.00
_cell.angle_beta   90.00
_cell.angle_gamma   90.00
#
_symmetry.space_group_name_H-M   'P 1'
#
loop_
_entity.id
_entity.type
_entity.pdbx_description
1 polymer ?
#
loop_
_entity_poly.entity_id
_entity_poly.type
_entity_poly.pdbx_seq_one_letter_code
_entity_poly.pdbx_strand_id
1 'polypeptide(L)' 'MTLFKNKAENPHGAQLIFSFHNSYIMEFLIPEQLWFAEKNDQGQTELFSAAAFTDIKDLYQKDLETLYRVGRFGAKPREI' A
#
# COMPACT_ATOMS: atom_id res chain seq x y z
N MET A 1 -5.79 0.90 13.63
CA MET A 1 -6.74 0.89 12.48
C MET A 1 -8.00 0.05 12.71
N THR A 2 -8.21 -0.50 13.91
CA THR A 2 -9.28 -1.49 14.16
C THR A 2 -10.70 -0.93 14.02
N LEU A 3 -10.91 0.36 14.33
CA LEU A 3 -12.23 1.02 14.27
C LEU A 3 -12.90 0.83 12.90
N PHE A 4 -12.20 1.19 11.81
CA PHE A 4 -12.76 1.15 10.46
C PHE A 4 -12.84 -0.28 9.87
N LYS A 5 -12.15 -1.24 10.46
CA LYS A 5 -12.15 -2.67 10.04
C LYS A 5 -13.15 -3.52 10.82
N ASN A 6 -13.65 -3.05 11.96
CA ASN A 6 -14.59 -3.77 12.78
C ASN A 6 -16.03 -3.46 12.36
N LYS A 7 -16.80 -4.49 11.97
CA LYS A 7 -18.20 -4.33 11.56
C LYS A 7 -19.11 -3.82 12.68
N ALA A 8 -18.79 -4.10 13.94
CA ALA A 8 -19.56 -3.62 15.09
C ALA A 8 -19.35 -2.11 15.32
N GLU A 9 -18.12 -1.63 15.16
CA GLU A 9 -17.74 -0.22 15.35
C GLU A 9 -17.96 0.64 14.10
N ASN A 10 -17.99 0.02 12.91
CA ASN A 10 -18.22 0.65 11.62
C ASN A 10 -19.42 0.03 10.87
N PRO A 11 -20.65 0.12 11.43
CA PRO A 11 -21.83 -0.56 10.89
C PRO A 11 -22.27 -0.01 9.52
N HIS A 12 -21.84 1.22 9.18
CA HIS A 12 -22.19 1.89 7.92
C HIS A 12 -21.05 1.86 6.89
N GLY A 13 -19.93 1.19 7.18
CA GLY A 13 -18.85 0.98 6.20
C GLY A 13 -18.11 2.26 5.81
N ALA A 14 -17.92 3.20 6.73
CA ALA A 14 -17.09 4.38 6.51
C ALA A 14 -15.67 3.98 6.08
N GLN A 15 -15.11 4.70 5.11
CA GLN A 15 -13.76 4.47 4.58
C GLN A 15 -12.80 5.55 5.04
N LEU A 16 -11.61 5.15 5.46
CA LEU A 16 -10.51 6.06 5.78
C LEU A 16 -9.50 6.04 4.61
N ILE A 17 -9.37 7.17 3.92
CA ILE A 17 -8.37 7.38 2.87
C ILE A 17 -7.34 8.38 3.41
N PHE A 18 -6.06 8.01 3.34
CA PHE A 18 -4.98 8.84 3.84
C PHE A 18 -3.68 8.48 3.12
N SER A 19 -2.72 9.42 3.14
CA SER A 19 -1.36 9.22 2.66
C SER A 19 -0.39 9.16 3.84
N PHE A 20 0.73 8.45 3.70
CA PHE A 20 1.75 8.34 4.73
C PHE A 20 3.15 8.24 4.12
N HIS A 21 4.17 8.65 4.89
CA HIS A 21 5.58 8.47 4.54
C HIS A 21 6.28 7.37 5.36
N ASN A 22 5.75 7.03 6.55
CA ASN A 22 6.32 6.00 7.41
C ASN A 22 5.88 4.61 6.93
N SER A 23 6.82 3.81 6.42
CA SER A 23 6.55 2.47 5.86
C SER A 23 5.94 1.50 6.88
N TYR A 24 6.16 1.72 8.18
CA TYR A 24 5.58 0.91 9.26
C TYR A 24 4.05 0.79 9.18
N ILE A 25 3.37 1.78 8.61
CA ILE A 25 1.91 1.73 8.43
C ILE A 25 1.48 0.54 7.53
N MET A 26 2.35 0.09 6.61
CA MET A 26 2.06 -1.03 5.70
C MET A 26 1.81 -2.35 6.44
N GLU A 27 2.38 -2.55 7.64
CA GLU A 27 2.12 -3.75 8.47
C GLU A 27 0.64 -3.93 8.82
N PHE A 28 -0.15 -2.86 8.78
CA PHE A 28 -1.57 -2.88 9.10
C PHE A 28 -2.48 -2.97 7.86
N LEU A 29 -1.93 -3.05 6.65
CA LEU A 29 -2.66 -3.02 5.39
C LEU A 29 -2.60 -4.37 4.66
N ILE A 30 -3.61 -4.63 3.83
CA ILE A 30 -3.60 -5.73 2.85
C ILE A 30 -3.35 -5.15 1.45
N PRO A 31 -2.97 -5.96 0.44
CA PRO A 31 -2.57 -5.46 -0.88
C PRO A 31 -3.57 -4.48 -1.54
N GLU A 32 -4.87 -4.70 -1.40
CA GLU A 32 -5.93 -3.85 -1.98
C GLU A 32 -6.09 -2.51 -1.26
N GLN A 33 -5.64 -2.43 -0.01
CA GLN A 33 -5.66 -1.21 0.81
C GLN A 33 -4.42 -0.34 0.61
N LEU A 34 -3.42 -0.84 -0.13
CA LEU A 34 -2.14 -0.16 -0.36
C LEU A 34 -2.02 0.29 -1.82
N TRP A 35 -1.81 1.59 -1.99
CA TRP A 35 -1.61 2.24 -3.28
C TRP A 35 -0.33 3.06 -3.25
N PHE A 36 0.40 3.04 -4.36
CA PHE A 36 1.63 3.76 -4.56
C PHE A 36 1.40 4.94 -5.50
N ALA A 37 2.14 6.02 -5.28
CA ALA A 37 2.21 7.16 -6.17
C ALA A 37 3.65 7.33 -6.65
N GLU A 38 3.89 7.17 -7.94
CA GLU A 38 5.21 7.28 -8.56
C GLU A 38 5.20 8.29 -9.70
N LYS A 39 6.33 8.96 -9.94
CA LYS A 39 6.49 9.82 -11.12
C LYS A 39 7.15 9.04 -12.25
N ASN A 40 6.49 9.01 -13.41
CA ASN A 40 7.09 8.48 -14.63
C ASN A 40 8.17 9.45 -15.19
N ASP A 41 8.81 9.05 -16.28
CA ASP A 41 9.90 9.83 -16.90
C ASP A 41 9.44 11.18 -17.47
N GLN A 42 8.13 11.35 -17.70
CA GLN A 42 7.53 12.61 -18.11
C GLN A 42 7.12 13.49 -16.92
N GLY A 43 7.41 13.06 -15.69
CA GLY A 43 7.09 13.79 -14.46
C GLY A 43 5.62 13.69 -14.03
N GLN A 44 4.82 12.86 -14.69
CA GLN A 44 3.41 12.64 -14.36
C GLN A 44 3.29 11.64 -13.21
N THR A 45 2.33 11.85 -12.32
CA THR A 45 2.04 10.92 -11.22
C THR A 45 1.15 9.77 -11.71
N GLU A 46 1.61 8.55 -11.51
CA GLU A 46 0.86 7.32 -11.73
C GLU A 46 0.51 6.69 -10.38
N LEU A 47 -0.73 6.20 -10.28
CA LEU A 47 -1.24 5.49 -9.11
C LEU A 47 -1.45 4.04 -9.45
N PHE A 48 -0.94 3.14 -8.62
CA PHE A 48 -1.15 1.70 -8.79
C PHE A 48 -1.22 0.98 -7.45
N SER A 49 -1.96 -0.13 -7.41
CA SER A 49 -2.19 -0.91 -6.19
C SER A 49 -1.14 -1.99 -6.00
N ALA A 50 -0.78 -2.29 -4.75
CA ALA A 50 0.04 -3.46 -4.43
C ALA A 50 -0.63 -4.77 -4.89
N ALA A 51 -1.96 -4.82 -4.96
CA ALA A 51 -2.70 -5.98 -5.46
C ALA A 51 -2.49 -6.26 -6.96
N ALA A 52 -1.95 -5.30 -7.73
CA ALA A 52 -1.65 -5.49 -9.15
C ALA A 52 -0.43 -6.41 -9.40
N PHE A 53 0.37 -6.70 -8.36
CA PHE A 53 1.58 -7.52 -8.46
C PHE A 53 1.25 -9.02 -8.35
N THR A 54 0.65 -9.57 -9.42
CA THR A 54 0.24 -10.97 -9.49
C THR A 54 1.40 -11.96 -9.65
N ASP A 55 2.61 -11.47 -9.93
CA ASP A 55 3.83 -12.27 -10.03
C ASP A 55 4.39 -12.67 -8.65
N ILE A 56 3.97 -11.99 -7.58
CA ILE A 56 4.40 -12.29 -6.21
C ILE A 56 3.54 -13.43 -5.66
N LYS A 57 4.12 -14.64 -5.64
CA LYS A 57 3.46 -15.81 -5.04
C LYS A 57 3.12 -15.55 -3.56
N ASP A 58 1.91 -15.93 -3.17
CA ASP A 58 1.44 -15.89 -1.79
C ASP A 58 1.46 -14.46 -1.20
N LEU A 59 1.16 -13.44 -2.03
CA LEU A 59 1.27 -12.01 -1.68
C LEU A 59 0.56 -11.63 -0.37
N TYR A 60 -0.63 -12.16 -0.12
CA TYR A 60 -1.39 -11.88 1.12
C TYR A 60 -0.74 -12.46 2.37
N GLN A 61 0.19 -13.40 2.24
CA GLN A 61 1.00 -13.93 3.34
C GLN A 61 2.37 -13.26 3.45
N LYS A 62 2.70 -12.30 2.57
CA LYS A 62 3.96 -11.58 2.62
C LYS A 62 3.86 -10.31 3.46
N ASP A 63 5.00 -9.94 4.02
CA ASP A 63 5.21 -8.64 4.64
C ASP A 63 5.36 -7.56 3.54
N LEU A 64 4.35 -6.71 3.40
CA LEU A 64 4.30 -5.66 2.38
C LEU A 64 5.39 -4.60 2.57
N GLU A 65 5.74 -4.31 3.82
CA GLU A 65 6.77 -3.33 4.19
C GLU A 65 8.14 -3.80 3.70
N THR A 66 8.46 -5.07 3.95
CA THR A 66 9.68 -5.73 3.49
C THR A 66 9.75 -5.75 1.97
N LEU A 67 8.66 -6.14 1.28
CA LEU A 67 8.60 -6.13 -0.18
C LEU A 67 8.81 -4.74 -0.77
N TYR A 68 8.23 -3.71 -0.16
CA TYR A 68 8.48 -2.32 -0.51
C TYR A 68 9.94 -1.94 -0.30
N ARG A 69 10.51 -2.26 0.87
CA ARG A 69 11.92 -1.96 1.22
C ARG A 69 12.94 -2.68 0.37
N VAL A 70 12.64 -3.86 -0.18
CA VAL A 70 13.52 -4.53 -1.17
C VAL A 70 13.26 -4.06 -2.60
N GLY A 71 12.22 -3.24 -2.84
CA GLY A 71 11.94 -2.59 -4.12
C GLY A 71 11.06 -3.39 -5.06
N ARG A 72 10.32 -4.39 -4.57
CA ARG A 72 9.45 -5.22 -5.40
C ARG A 72 8.26 -4.45 -5.98
N PHE A 73 7.83 -3.38 -5.31
CA PHE A 73 6.71 -2.55 -5.75
C PHE A 73 7.12 -1.29 -6.54
N GLY A 74 8.41 -1.02 -6.73
CA GLY A 74 8.85 0.30 -7.21
C GLY A 74 8.54 1.39 -6.18
N ALA A 75 8.20 2.60 -6.64
CA ALA A 75 7.80 3.74 -5.81
C ALA A 75 8.72 4.04 -4.60
N LYS A 76 9.98 3.65 -4.70
CA LYS A 76 11.00 3.99 -3.71
C LYS A 76 11.46 5.42 -3.93
N PRO A 77 11.73 6.19 -2.85
CA PRO A 77 12.42 7.45 -2.98
C PRO A 77 13.74 7.23 -3.74
N ARG A 78 13.98 8.03 -4.79
CA ARG A 78 15.29 8.06 -5.45
C ARG A 78 16.27 8.67 -4.45
N GLU A 79 17.41 8.02 -4.21
CA GLU A 79 18.51 8.70 -3.54
C GLU A 79 18.97 9.83 -4.46
N ILE A 80 19.01 11.06 -3.93
CA ILE A 80 19.50 12.26 -4.61
C ILE A 80 20.97 12.43 -4.24
#